data_AF-A0A6B0GI08-F1
#
_entry.id   AF-A0A6B0GI08-F1
#
_cell.length_a   1.000
_cell.length_b   1.000
_cell.length_c   1.000
_cell.angle_alpha   90.00
_cell.angle_beta   90.00
_cell.angle_gamma   90.00
#
_symmetry.space_group_name_H-M   'P 1'
#
loop_
_entity.id
_entity.type
_entity.pdbx_description
1 polymer ?
#
loop_
_entity_poly.entity_id
_entity_poly.type
_entity_poly.pdbx_seq_one_letter_code
_entity_poly.pdbx_strand_id
1 'polypeptide(L)'
;MSDESPADRDRRAVAINVAANTNQPGFRGPVFPDGTFEYVPIPETKPTREAVPTYADLDVETDVSSVADTPMHFDPEFPEAGGERYTYGDEHGVKARPLSELRRGDWLFFYATLSQQGDPAWWQSPRWGAYLVGAMCLARDAVTGEEYRGMAETERAPFRTNAHVRREQFDADVLILGDEERSRLFDRAVPLSGQDAGTDANRLVTDLSSDSGKGPWWRRPMRFDASETDELRRIVGERDLDSCF
;
A
#
# COMPACT_ATOMS: atom_id res chain seq x y z
N MET A 1 -28.83 1.67 -8.26
CA MET A 1 -28.64 0.68 -9.35
C MET A 1 -27.44 1.16 -10.12
N SER A 2 -26.28 0.65 -9.74
CA SER A 2 -24.99 1.03 -10.32
C SER A 2 -24.75 0.11 -11.51
N ASP A 3 -24.57 0.69 -12.68
CA ASP A 3 -24.28 -0.01 -13.93
C ASP A 3 -22.79 -0.38 -13.94
N GLU A 4 -22.42 -1.37 -13.11
CA GLU A 4 -21.08 -1.97 -13.20
C GLU A 4 -21.01 -2.81 -14.47
N SER A 5 -20.13 -2.40 -15.38
CA SER A 5 -19.87 -3.14 -16.61
C SER A 5 -19.47 -4.60 -16.29
N PRO A 6 -19.72 -5.57 -17.19
CA PRO A 6 -19.27 -6.96 -17.00
C PRO A 6 -17.76 -7.09 -16.71
N ALA A 7 -16.94 -6.12 -17.13
CA ALA A 7 -15.52 -6.04 -16.85
C ALA A 7 -15.17 -5.55 -15.42
N ASP A 8 -16.15 -5.12 -14.61
CA ASP A 8 -15.96 -4.85 -13.17
C ASP A 8 -15.96 -6.15 -12.35
N ARG A 9 -16.73 -7.15 -12.77
CA ARG A 9 -17.04 -8.36 -11.97
C ARG A 9 -15.97 -9.43 -11.91
N ASP A 10 -14.93 -9.33 -12.73
CA ASP A 10 -13.81 -10.29 -12.77
C ASP A 10 -12.52 -9.70 -12.18
N ARG A 11 -12.59 -8.51 -11.58
CA ARG A 11 -11.41 -7.78 -11.07
C ARG A 11 -10.86 -8.43 -9.82
N ARG A 12 -9.57 -8.68 -9.81
CA ARG A 12 -8.87 -9.27 -8.67
C ARG A 12 -8.15 -8.20 -7.88
N ALA A 13 -7.68 -8.59 -6.69
CA ALA A 13 -6.82 -7.72 -5.91
C ALA A 13 -5.64 -8.44 -5.29
N VAL A 14 -4.59 -7.67 -5.05
CA VAL A 14 -3.46 -8.04 -4.20
C VAL A 14 -3.31 -6.96 -3.12
N ALA A 15 -3.08 -7.35 -1.87
CA ALA A 15 -2.70 -6.44 -0.80
C ALA A 15 -1.25 -6.69 -0.37
N ILE A 16 -0.46 -5.63 -0.20
CA ILE A 16 0.96 -5.73 0.17
C ILE A 16 1.32 -4.82 1.34
N ASN A 17 2.31 -5.26 2.14
CA ASN A 17 2.84 -4.46 3.23
C ASN A 17 3.78 -3.38 2.71
N VAL A 18 3.53 -2.14 3.15
CA VAL A 18 4.32 -0.93 2.86
C VAL A 18 4.52 -0.14 4.15
N ALA A 19 5.15 1.04 4.02
CA ALA A 19 5.39 2.02 5.08
C ALA A 19 6.34 1.55 6.21
N ALA A 20 6.78 2.53 6.99
CA ALA A 20 7.62 2.40 8.17
C ALA A 20 7.09 1.32 9.12
N ASN A 21 8.01 0.48 9.57
CA ASN A 21 7.75 -0.48 10.62
C ASN A 21 8.98 -0.67 11.52
N THR A 22 8.88 -1.55 12.49
CA THR A 22 9.96 -1.78 13.47
C THR A 22 11.26 -2.32 12.87
N ASN A 23 11.26 -2.78 11.62
CA ASN A 23 12.49 -3.17 10.93
C ASN A 23 13.19 -1.96 10.30
N GLN A 24 12.42 -1.04 9.69
CA GLN A 24 12.91 0.14 8.99
C GLN A 24 11.84 1.23 9.01
N PRO A 25 12.13 2.45 9.49
CA PRO A 25 13.37 2.91 10.14
C PRO A 25 13.52 2.48 11.62
N GLY A 26 12.60 1.67 12.16
CA GLY A 26 12.62 1.25 13.58
C GLY A 26 11.38 1.66 14.37
N PHE A 27 10.46 2.40 13.73
CA PHE A 27 9.18 2.80 14.30
C PHE A 27 8.05 2.61 13.27
N ARG A 28 6.80 2.76 13.73
CA ARG A 28 5.59 2.73 12.89
C ARG A 28 4.96 4.12 12.90
N GLY A 29 4.24 4.47 11.85
CA GLY A 29 3.30 5.59 11.90
C GLY A 29 2.16 5.31 12.92
N PRO A 30 1.54 6.35 13.50
CA PRO A 30 0.40 6.23 14.38
C PRO A 30 -0.89 5.91 13.63
N VAL A 31 -1.83 5.28 14.33
CA VAL A 31 -3.26 5.30 14.03
C VAL A 31 -4.00 5.86 15.25
N PHE A 32 -4.95 6.74 15.01
CA PHE A 32 -5.71 7.45 16.03
C PHE A 32 -7.10 6.84 16.24
N PRO A 33 -7.82 7.13 17.34
CA PRO A 33 -9.09 6.48 17.66
C PRO A 33 -10.21 6.73 16.64
N ASP A 34 -10.15 7.86 15.92
CA ASP A 34 -11.11 8.17 14.84
C ASP A 34 -10.81 7.43 13.52
N GLY A 35 -9.67 6.73 13.48
CA GLY A 35 -9.18 5.93 12.36
C GLY A 35 -8.24 6.69 11.42
N THR A 36 -7.99 7.98 11.63
CA THR A 36 -6.93 8.69 10.90
C THR A 36 -5.56 8.11 11.25
N PHE A 37 -4.57 8.31 10.37
CA PHE A 37 -3.22 7.79 10.54
C PHE A 37 -2.22 8.66 9.80
N GLU A 38 -0.92 8.48 10.08
CA GLU A 38 0.14 9.09 9.30
C GLU A 38 0.84 8.06 8.43
N TYR A 39 0.90 8.33 7.13
CA TYR A 39 1.65 7.52 6.19
C TYR A 39 3.12 7.92 6.24
N VAL A 40 3.94 7.09 6.89
CA VAL A 40 5.39 7.29 6.95
C VAL A 40 6.07 6.27 6.02
N PRO A 41 6.77 6.68 4.95
CA PRO A 41 7.49 5.78 4.05
C PRO A 41 8.64 5.03 4.74
N ILE A 42 9.21 4.02 4.07
CA ILE A 42 10.47 3.40 4.50
C ILE A 42 11.66 4.25 4.04
N PRO A 43 12.87 4.09 4.62
CA PRO A 43 14.08 4.75 4.10
C PRO A 43 14.44 4.28 2.69
N GLU A 44 14.93 5.20 1.86
CA GLU A 44 15.64 4.84 0.64
C GLU A 44 17.06 4.41 1.00
N THR A 45 17.42 3.22 0.54
CA THR A 45 18.69 2.56 0.87
C THR A 45 19.63 2.47 -0.31
N LYS A 46 19.17 2.83 -1.51
CA LYS A 46 19.95 2.83 -2.75
C LYS A 46 20.21 4.24 -3.24
N PRO A 47 21.36 4.49 -3.90
CA PRO A 47 21.64 5.77 -4.52
C PRO A 47 20.58 6.18 -5.56
N THR A 48 20.26 7.47 -5.60
CA THR A 48 19.33 8.08 -6.55
C THR A 48 20.07 9.03 -7.50
N ARG A 49 19.57 9.15 -8.74
CA ARG A 49 20.18 10.04 -9.75
C ARG A 49 20.10 11.52 -9.38
N GLU A 50 19.05 11.87 -8.65
CA GLU A 50 18.77 13.21 -8.15
C GLU A 50 18.42 13.11 -6.66
N ALA A 51 18.51 14.24 -5.95
CA ALA A 51 18.08 14.29 -4.56
C ALA A 51 16.58 13.95 -4.46
N VAL A 52 16.24 13.10 -3.49
CA VAL A 52 14.85 12.77 -3.14
C VAL A 52 14.52 13.33 -1.76
N PRO A 53 13.23 13.56 -1.45
CA PRO A 53 12.82 14.06 -0.15
C PRO A 53 13.36 13.22 1.01
N THR A 54 13.66 13.87 2.12
CA THR A 54 14.06 13.21 3.38
C THR A 54 12.91 13.23 4.38
N TYR A 55 13.08 12.52 5.51
CA TYR A 55 12.06 12.55 6.58
C TYR A 55 11.82 13.96 7.14
N ALA A 56 12.78 14.88 7.03
CA ALA A 56 12.60 16.28 7.42
C ALA A 56 11.56 17.03 6.57
N ASP A 57 11.27 16.52 5.37
CA ASP A 57 10.27 17.10 4.46
C ASP A 57 8.86 16.56 4.72
N LEU A 58 8.68 15.57 5.62
CA LEU A 58 7.37 15.04 5.98
C LEU A 58 6.60 16.00 6.88
N ASP A 59 5.35 16.25 6.51
CA ASP A 59 4.38 16.96 7.35
C ASP A 59 3.65 15.95 8.25
N VAL A 60 4.33 15.47 9.29
CA VAL A 60 3.82 14.47 10.25
C VAL A 60 4.13 14.85 11.69
N GLU A 61 3.26 14.47 12.63
CA GLU A 61 3.47 14.58 14.08
C GLU A 61 4.40 13.48 14.61
N THR A 62 4.54 12.36 13.90
CA THR A 62 5.51 11.31 14.23
C THR A 62 6.91 11.90 14.41
N ASP A 63 7.56 11.59 15.53
CA ASP A 63 8.94 12.01 15.78
C ASP A 63 9.92 11.29 14.83
N VAL A 64 10.27 11.97 13.75
CA VAL A 64 11.25 11.52 12.75
C VAL A 64 12.64 12.15 12.96
N SER A 65 12.85 12.87 14.05
CA SER A 65 14.08 13.66 14.27
C SER A 65 15.36 12.83 14.19
N SER A 66 15.31 11.59 14.67
CA SER A 66 16.42 10.63 14.62
C SER A 66 16.85 10.20 13.21
N VAL A 67 15.98 10.40 12.21
CA VAL A 67 16.18 10.02 10.81
C VAL A 67 15.93 11.17 9.84
N ALA A 68 15.86 12.41 10.33
CA ALA A 68 15.45 13.59 9.56
C ALA A 68 16.20 13.77 8.22
N ASP A 69 17.51 13.54 8.20
CA ASP A 69 18.35 13.68 6.99
C ASP A 69 18.34 12.42 6.08
N THR A 70 17.59 11.38 6.45
CA THR A 70 17.55 10.12 5.70
C THR A 70 16.64 10.28 4.49
N PRO A 71 17.10 9.96 3.27
CA PRO A 71 16.23 9.93 2.09
C PRO A 71 15.08 8.92 2.24
N MET A 72 13.91 9.25 1.73
CA MET A 72 12.73 8.38 1.78
C MET A 72 12.52 7.59 0.49
N HIS A 73 12.11 6.34 0.64
CA HIS A 73 11.63 5.51 -0.46
C HIS A 73 10.12 5.70 -0.56
N PHE A 74 9.72 6.71 -1.33
CA PHE A 74 8.32 7.09 -1.50
C PHE A 74 7.62 6.16 -2.49
N ASP A 75 7.39 4.93 -2.03
CA ASP A 75 6.77 3.85 -2.81
C ASP A 75 5.91 2.96 -1.88
N PRO A 76 4.57 2.97 -2.01
CA PRO A 76 3.80 3.63 -3.05
C PRO A 76 3.87 5.15 -3.00
N GLU A 77 3.83 5.74 -4.18
CA GLU A 77 3.66 7.16 -4.37
C GLU A 77 2.16 7.50 -4.30
N PHE A 78 1.80 8.38 -3.36
CA PHE A 78 0.47 8.94 -3.22
C PHE A 78 0.53 10.46 -3.31
N PRO A 79 -0.25 11.11 -4.20
CA PRO A 79 -0.38 12.56 -4.23
C PRO A 79 -0.79 13.17 -2.88
N GLU A 80 -1.65 12.49 -2.11
CA GLU A 80 -2.13 12.95 -0.80
C GLU A 80 -1.03 13.02 0.25
N ALA A 81 0.08 12.30 0.06
CA ALA A 81 1.24 12.31 0.94
C ALA A 81 2.44 13.09 0.34
N GLY A 82 2.21 13.90 -0.69
CA GLY A 82 3.23 14.75 -1.32
C GLY A 82 3.90 14.16 -2.57
N GLY A 83 3.39 13.04 -3.09
CA GLY A 83 3.79 12.51 -4.39
C GLY A 83 3.23 13.29 -5.59
N GLU A 84 3.65 12.94 -6.80
CA GLU A 84 3.10 13.48 -8.04
C GLU A 84 2.01 12.58 -8.65
N ARG A 85 2.14 11.25 -8.49
CA ARG A 85 1.31 10.26 -9.18
C ARG A 85 1.05 9.03 -8.32
N TYR A 86 0.05 8.25 -8.70
CA TYR A 86 -0.18 6.92 -8.13
C TYR A 86 0.72 5.90 -8.82
N THR A 87 1.92 5.69 -8.28
CA THR A 87 2.84 4.67 -8.80
C THR A 87 3.32 3.75 -7.69
N TYR A 88 3.60 2.50 -8.06
CA TYR A 88 4.25 1.54 -7.16
C TYR A 88 5.26 0.70 -7.93
N GLY A 89 6.40 0.38 -7.34
CA GLY A 89 7.39 -0.56 -7.87
C GLY A 89 7.75 -1.65 -6.87
N ASP A 90 8.25 -2.77 -7.38
CA ASP A 90 8.83 -3.80 -6.50
C ASP A 90 10.01 -4.48 -7.19
N GLU A 91 11.11 -4.67 -6.44
CA GLU A 91 12.37 -5.29 -6.89
C GLU A 91 12.48 -6.79 -6.52
N HIS A 92 11.44 -7.37 -5.92
CA HIS A 92 11.52 -8.66 -5.24
C HIS A 92 10.51 -9.69 -5.76
N GLY A 93 11.00 -10.76 -6.38
CA GLY A 93 10.21 -11.83 -6.99
C GLY A 93 9.03 -12.42 -6.19
N VAL A 94 9.07 -12.49 -4.85
CA VAL A 94 7.93 -13.02 -4.05
C VAL A 94 6.73 -12.08 -4.06
N LYS A 95 6.97 -10.76 -3.99
CA LYS A 95 5.94 -9.72 -4.10
C LYS A 95 5.67 -9.40 -5.56
N ALA A 96 6.70 -9.28 -6.39
CA ALA A 96 6.57 -8.91 -7.80
C ALA A 96 5.73 -9.90 -8.62
N ARG A 97 5.80 -11.22 -8.34
CA ARG A 97 5.05 -12.22 -9.12
C ARG A 97 3.52 -12.05 -9.09
N PRO A 98 2.83 -11.97 -7.94
CA PRO A 98 1.40 -11.68 -7.94
C PRO A 98 1.06 -10.33 -8.58
N LEU A 99 1.97 -9.35 -8.50
CA LEU A 99 1.75 -8.00 -9.03
C LEU A 99 1.86 -7.96 -10.56
N SER A 100 2.79 -8.71 -11.16
CA SER A 100 2.97 -8.77 -12.61
C SER A 100 1.82 -9.47 -13.34
N GLU A 101 0.96 -10.18 -12.61
CA GLU A 101 -0.25 -10.82 -13.14
C GLU A 101 -1.47 -9.87 -13.17
N LEU A 102 -1.37 -8.70 -12.52
CA LEU A 102 -2.46 -7.71 -12.45
C LEU A 102 -2.66 -7.00 -13.80
N ARG A 103 -3.92 -6.82 -14.17
CA ARG A 103 -4.34 -6.13 -15.40
C ARG A 103 -5.01 -4.80 -15.12
N ARG A 104 -5.17 -3.99 -16.16
CA ARG A 104 -5.99 -2.77 -16.10
C ARG A 104 -7.33 -3.06 -15.46
N GLY A 105 -7.67 -2.30 -14.42
CA GLY A 105 -8.91 -2.45 -13.66
C GLY A 105 -8.80 -3.31 -12.40
N ASP A 106 -7.78 -4.16 -12.27
CA ASP A 106 -7.50 -4.86 -11.01
C ASP A 106 -7.02 -3.87 -9.93
N TRP A 107 -7.03 -4.32 -8.68
CA TRP A 107 -6.69 -3.49 -7.52
C TRP A 107 -5.41 -3.94 -6.83
N LEU A 108 -4.58 -2.97 -6.48
CA LEU A 108 -3.47 -3.13 -5.55
C LEU A 108 -3.79 -2.36 -4.27
N PHE A 109 -4.03 -3.08 -3.19
CA PHE A 109 -4.20 -2.50 -1.86
C PHE A 109 -2.88 -2.43 -1.12
N PHE A 110 -2.74 -1.40 -0.29
CA PHE A 110 -1.56 -1.18 0.52
C PHE A 110 -1.96 -1.21 1.98
N TYR A 111 -1.22 -1.99 2.77
CA TYR A 111 -1.42 -2.05 4.21
C TYR A 111 -0.13 -1.74 4.95
N ALA A 112 -0.27 -1.07 6.08
CA ALA A 112 0.83 -0.71 6.97
C ALA A 112 0.62 -1.33 8.35
N THR A 113 1.71 -1.57 9.08
CA THR A 113 1.60 -1.79 10.52
C THR A 113 1.70 -0.45 11.23
N LEU A 114 0.68 -0.08 12.00
CA LEU A 114 0.58 1.21 12.67
C LEU A 114 0.54 1.02 14.19
N SER A 115 1.14 1.96 14.93
CA SER A 115 1.09 1.99 16.40
C SER A 115 -0.18 2.71 16.87
N GLN A 116 -0.83 2.17 17.90
CA GLN A 116 -2.01 2.81 18.47
C GLN A 116 -1.59 4.08 19.23
N GLN A 117 -2.25 5.19 18.92
CA GLN A 117 -2.10 6.46 19.64
C GLN A 117 -3.41 6.83 20.34
N GLY A 118 -3.33 7.05 21.65
CA GLY A 118 -4.52 7.28 22.49
C GLY A 118 -5.34 6.00 22.76
N ASP A 119 -6.54 6.17 23.31
CA ASP A 119 -7.41 5.05 23.67
C ASP A 119 -7.99 4.37 22.43
N PRO A 120 -7.74 3.06 22.22
CA PRO A 120 -8.18 2.37 21.01
C PRO A 120 -9.71 2.36 20.90
N ALA A 121 -10.20 2.59 19.68
CA ALA A 121 -11.58 2.30 19.35
C ALA A 121 -11.83 0.77 19.37
N TRP A 122 -13.09 0.36 19.44
CA TRP A 122 -13.48 -1.06 19.59
C TRP A 122 -12.93 -2.00 18.51
N TRP A 123 -12.61 -1.47 17.32
CA TRP A 123 -12.09 -2.20 16.17
C TRP A 123 -10.55 -2.20 16.08
N GLN A 124 -9.86 -1.47 16.97
CA GLN A 124 -8.42 -1.30 16.96
C GLN A 124 -7.74 -2.23 17.96
N SER A 125 -6.62 -2.82 17.54
CA SER A 125 -5.76 -3.56 18.46
C SER A 125 -5.08 -2.61 19.47
N PRO A 126 -4.87 -2.98 20.76
CA PRO A 126 -4.53 -2.02 21.80
C PRO A 126 -3.14 -1.37 21.74
N ARG A 127 -2.20 -1.92 20.95
CA ARG A 127 -0.81 -1.41 20.88
C ARG A 127 -0.36 -1.08 19.48
N TRP A 128 -0.67 -1.97 18.54
CA TRP A 128 -0.37 -1.84 17.13
C TRP A 128 -1.23 -2.82 16.37
N GLY A 129 -1.47 -2.56 15.08
CA GLY A 129 -2.20 -3.46 14.18
C GLY A 129 -1.76 -3.26 12.74
N ALA A 130 -2.16 -4.16 11.85
CA ALA A 130 -2.07 -3.98 10.41
C ALA A 130 -3.39 -3.40 9.88
N TYR A 131 -3.28 -2.42 8.99
CA TYR A 131 -4.41 -1.68 8.47
C TYR A 131 -4.23 -1.42 6.98
N LEU A 132 -5.29 -1.53 6.20
CA LEU A 132 -5.32 -0.96 4.84
C LEU A 132 -5.25 0.56 4.95
N VAL A 133 -4.33 1.15 4.20
CA VAL A 133 -4.03 2.59 4.22
C VAL A 133 -4.26 3.25 2.86
N GLY A 134 -4.34 2.49 1.78
CA GLY A 134 -4.58 3.03 0.45
C GLY A 134 -4.80 1.95 -0.59
N ALA A 135 -5.14 2.35 -1.80
CA ALA A 135 -5.30 1.45 -2.93
C ALA A 135 -5.05 2.14 -4.26
N MET A 136 -4.66 1.34 -5.26
CA MET A 136 -4.57 1.74 -6.66
C MET A 136 -5.42 0.80 -7.51
N CYS A 137 -6.37 1.34 -8.26
CA CYS A 137 -6.96 0.64 -9.38
C CYS A 137 -6.01 0.79 -10.58
N LEU A 138 -5.61 -0.29 -11.22
CA LEU A 138 -4.63 -0.23 -12.30
C LEU A 138 -5.17 0.54 -13.51
N ALA A 139 -4.47 1.61 -13.92
CA ALA A 139 -4.75 2.36 -15.15
C ALA A 139 -4.31 1.60 -16.40
N ARG A 140 -3.40 0.64 -16.27
CA ARG A 140 -2.90 -0.23 -17.33
C ARG A 140 -2.46 -1.55 -16.73
N ASP A 141 -2.23 -2.54 -17.57
CA ASP A 141 -1.60 -3.79 -17.12
C ASP A 141 -0.26 -3.48 -16.42
N ALA A 142 0.05 -4.29 -15.40
CA ALA A 142 1.33 -4.18 -14.70
C ALA A 142 2.48 -4.26 -15.71
N VAL A 143 3.49 -3.42 -15.51
CA VAL A 143 4.63 -3.29 -16.42
C VAL A 143 5.81 -4.03 -15.82
N THR A 144 6.29 -5.08 -16.47
CA THR A 144 7.52 -5.75 -16.04
C THR A 144 8.73 -4.83 -16.25
N GLY A 145 9.80 -5.07 -15.50
CA GLY A 145 11.06 -4.34 -15.66
C GLY A 145 11.67 -4.51 -17.07
N GLU A 146 11.43 -5.64 -17.74
CA GLU A 146 11.84 -5.86 -19.13
C GLU A 146 11.03 -4.98 -20.09
N GLU A 147 9.71 -4.99 -19.97
CA GLU A 147 8.82 -4.14 -20.78
C GLU A 147 9.15 -2.66 -20.59
N TYR A 148 9.36 -2.21 -19.35
CA TYR A 148 9.75 -0.84 -19.05
C TYR A 148 11.02 -0.43 -19.81
N ARG A 149 12.04 -1.30 -19.87
CA ARG A 149 13.30 -1.05 -20.61
C ARG A 149 13.11 -1.01 -22.13
N GLY A 150 12.04 -1.59 -22.66
CA GLY A 150 11.67 -1.51 -24.08
C GLY A 150 10.73 -0.35 -24.44
N MET A 151 10.05 0.26 -23.47
CA MET A 151 9.04 1.30 -23.70
C MET A 151 9.60 2.60 -24.29
N ALA A 152 8.75 3.29 -25.06
CA ALA A 152 9.03 4.64 -25.51
C ALA A 152 9.02 5.64 -24.33
N GLU A 153 9.73 6.76 -24.47
CA GLU A 153 9.84 7.78 -23.42
C GLU A 153 8.46 8.30 -22.95
N THR A 154 7.53 8.47 -23.88
CA THR A 154 6.16 8.91 -23.58
C THR A 154 5.39 7.91 -22.73
N GLU A 155 5.67 6.62 -22.85
CA GLU A 155 5.06 5.56 -22.03
C GLU A 155 5.72 5.41 -20.67
N ARG A 156 6.99 5.81 -20.55
CA ARG A 156 7.74 5.84 -19.28
C ARG A 156 7.43 7.07 -18.44
N ALA A 157 7.08 8.19 -19.08
CA ALA A 157 6.83 9.46 -18.43
C ALA A 157 5.92 9.39 -17.17
N PRO A 158 4.85 8.56 -17.14
CA PRO A 158 4.03 8.39 -15.93
C PRO A 158 4.78 7.80 -14.73
N PHE A 159 5.87 7.06 -14.93
CA PHE A 159 6.65 6.41 -13.88
C PHE A 159 7.89 7.20 -13.45
N ARG A 160 8.16 8.37 -14.05
CA ARG A 160 9.41 9.13 -13.85
C ARG A 160 9.70 9.46 -12.38
N THR A 161 8.65 9.57 -11.56
CA THR A 161 8.72 9.93 -10.14
C THR A 161 8.78 8.71 -9.22
N ASN A 162 8.53 7.52 -9.74
CA ASN A 162 8.56 6.30 -8.95
C ASN A 162 9.97 6.09 -8.34
N ALA A 163 10.02 5.66 -7.09
CA ALA A 163 11.28 5.53 -6.35
C ALA A 163 12.29 4.60 -7.07
N HIS A 164 11.83 3.48 -7.62
CA HIS A 164 12.69 2.55 -8.37
C HIS A 164 13.21 3.14 -9.69
N VAL A 165 12.46 4.06 -10.30
CA VAL A 165 12.88 4.77 -11.51
C VAL A 165 13.91 5.86 -11.17
N ARG A 166 13.78 6.52 -10.01
CA ARG A 166 14.71 7.57 -9.55
C ARG A 166 16.08 7.05 -9.11
N ARG A 167 16.21 5.76 -8.78
CA ARG A 167 17.48 5.12 -8.43
C ARG A 167 18.51 5.22 -9.55
N GLU A 168 19.79 5.33 -9.19
CA GLU A 168 20.91 5.35 -10.17
C GLU A 168 20.88 4.13 -11.07
N GLN A 169 20.60 2.96 -10.50
CA GLN A 169 20.39 1.71 -11.19
C GLN A 169 18.91 1.32 -11.07
N PHE A 170 18.22 1.25 -12.20
CA PHE A 170 16.83 0.78 -12.25
C PHE A 170 16.74 -0.69 -11.88
N ASP A 171 15.89 -1.02 -10.92
CA ASP A 171 15.82 -2.33 -10.29
C ASP A 171 14.41 -2.88 -10.08
N ALA A 172 13.37 -2.20 -10.57
CA ALA A 172 12.01 -2.74 -10.48
C ALA A 172 11.85 -3.96 -11.38
N ASP A 173 11.34 -5.06 -10.80
CA ASP A 173 10.85 -6.22 -11.55
C ASP A 173 9.44 -5.98 -12.08
N VAL A 174 8.66 -5.14 -11.39
CA VAL A 174 7.32 -4.71 -11.79
C VAL A 174 7.08 -3.24 -11.41
N LEU A 175 6.34 -2.55 -12.26
CA LEU A 175 5.83 -1.20 -12.04
C LEU A 175 4.31 -1.17 -12.23
N ILE A 176 3.64 -0.45 -11.36
CA ILE A 176 2.18 -0.27 -11.32
C ILE A 176 1.87 1.21 -11.48
N LEU A 177 0.89 1.49 -12.35
CA LEU A 177 0.33 2.83 -12.53
C LEU A 177 -1.13 2.80 -12.11
N GLY A 178 -1.45 3.58 -11.08
CA GLY A 178 -2.81 3.79 -10.60
C GLY A 178 -3.60 4.75 -11.48
N ASP A 179 -4.90 4.49 -11.58
CA ASP A 179 -5.90 5.35 -12.18
C ASP A 179 -6.17 6.54 -11.27
N GLU A 180 -6.07 7.77 -11.80
CA GLU A 180 -6.11 9.00 -10.98
C GLU A 180 -7.45 9.21 -10.25
N GLU A 181 -8.55 8.69 -10.78
CA GLU A 181 -9.88 8.87 -10.17
C GLU A 181 -10.25 7.76 -9.18
N ARG A 182 -9.60 6.59 -9.30
CA ARG A 182 -9.95 5.39 -8.55
C ARG A 182 -8.87 4.97 -7.55
N SER A 183 -7.68 5.56 -7.63
CA SER A 183 -6.60 5.34 -6.67
C SER A 183 -6.61 6.43 -5.61
N ARG A 184 -6.22 6.09 -4.39
CA ARG A 184 -6.14 7.04 -3.27
C ARG A 184 -5.35 6.48 -2.08
N LEU A 185 -4.74 7.37 -1.32
CA LEU A 185 -4.47 7.14 0.10
C LEU A 185 -5.80 7.32 0.87
N PHE A 186 -6.07 6.48 1.85
CA PHE A 186 -7.30 6.59 2.62
C PHE A 186 -7.15 7.64 3.72
N ASP A 187 -8.20 8.43 3.96
CA ASP A 187 -8.25 9.33 5.12
C ASP A 187 -8.31 8.57 6.45
N ARG A 188 -8.85 7.33 6.40
CA ARG A 188 -9.01 6.47 7.57
C ARG A 188 -8.63 5.03 7.26
N ALA A 189 -7.88 4.44 8.16
CA ALA A 189 -7.47 3.06 8.14
C ALA A 189 -8.66 2.08 8.26
N VAL A 190 -8.53 0.92 7.61
CA VAL A 190 -9.44 -0.24 7.74
C VAL A 190 -8.66 -1.41 8.35
N PRO A 191 -9.12 -2.04 9.45
CA PRO A 191 -8.35 -3.06 10.16
C PRO A 191 -8.19 -4.32 9.33
N LEU A 192 -6.98 -4.89 9.38
CA LEU A 192 -6.69 -6.29 9.03
C LEU A 192 -6.39 -7.12 10.28
N SER A 193 -5.93 -6.47 11.35
CA SER A 193 -5.75 -7.12 12.65
C SER A 193 -7.05 -7.25 13.42
N GLY A 194 -7.09 -8.24 14.32
CA GLY A 194 -8.13 -8.46 15.31
C GLY A 194 -8.11 -7.42 16.43
N GLN A 195 -9.17 -7.43 17.24
CA GLN A 195 -9.35 -6.47 18.34
C GLN A 195 -8.42 -6.75 19.53
N ASP A 196 -7.95 -7.98 19.69
CA ASP A 196 -7.16 -8.41 20.86
C ASP A 196 -5.66 -8.11 20.69
N ALA A 197 -5.08 -8.42 19.52
CA ALA A 197 -3.68 -8.16 19.23
C ALA A 197 -3.41 -7.90 17.74
N GLY A 198 -2.38 -7.10 17.46
CA GLY A 198 -1.95 -6.80 16.08
C GLY A 198 -1.52 -8.02 15.28
N THR A 199 -1.18 -9.13 15.95
CA THR A 199 -0.84 -10.40 15.31
C THR A 199 -2.06 -11.26 14.95
N ASP A 200 -3.21 -10.97 15.54
CA ASP A 200 -4.42 -11.73 15.29
C ASP A 200 -5.00 -11.20 13.99
N ALA A 201 -5.30 -12.08 13.04
CA ALA A 201 -5.84 -11.69 11.75
C ALA A 201 -7.38 -11.65 11.83
N ASN A 202 -8.00 -10.66 11.20
CA ASN A 202 -9.47 -10.61 11.08
C ASN A 202 -9.95 -11.31 9.79
N ARG A 203 -11.27 -11.27 9.53
CA ARG A 203 -11.88 -12.00 8.42
C ARG A 203 -11.39 -11.53 7.05
N LEU A 204 -11.01 -10.26 6.90
CA LEU A 204 -10.48 -9.76 5.63
C LEU A 204 -9.20 -10.50 5.25
N VAL A 205 -8.42 -10.93 6.24
CA VAL A 205 -7.23 -11.75 6.03
C VAL A 205 -7.62 -13.22 5.87
N THR A 206 -8.41 -13.79 6.79
CA THR A 206 -8.60 -15.25 6.87
C THR A 206 -9.63 -15.80 5.90
N ASP A 207 -10.68 -15.03 5.61
CA ASP A 207 -11.86 -15.51 4.91
C ASP A 207 -11.92 -14.94 3.49
N LEU A 208 -11.51 -13.68 3.29
CA LEU A 208 -11.53 -13.02 1.97
C LEU A 208 -10.21 -13.16 1.19
N SER A 209 -9.11 -13.49 1.86
CA SER A 209 -7.81 -13.54 1.20
C SER A 209 -7.24 -14.96 1.10
N SER A 210 -6.20 -15.11 0.30
CA SER A 210 -5.41 -16.34 0.20
C SER A 210 -4.62 -16.69 1.48
N ASP A 211 -4.60 -15.83 2.49
CA ASP A 211 -3.82 -16.02 3.72
C ASP A 211 -4.64 -16.66 4.84
N SER A 212 -4.02 -17.53 5.64
CA SER A 212 -4.70 -18.21 6.76
C SER A 212 -4.72 -17.41 8.07
N GLY A 213 -4.08 -16.24 8.10
CA GLY A 213 -3.84 -15.46 9.33
C GLY A 213 -2.81 -16.08 10.27
N LYS A 214 -2.24 -17.24 9.93
CA LYS A 214 -1.24 -17.91 10.77
C LYS A 214 0.16 -17.40 10.51
N GLY A 215 0.91 -17.20 11.60
CA GLY A 215 2.29 -16.72 11.55
C GLY A 215 2.34 -15.23 11.19
N PRO A 216 3.45 -14.73 10.62
CA PRO A 216 3.61 -13.31 10.33
C PRO A 216 2.89 -12.91 9.04
N TRP A 217 1.56 -13.10 8.99
CA TRP A 217 0.71 -12.81 7.82
C TRP A 217 0.83 -11.34 7.38
N TRP A 218 1.02 -10.42 8.32
CA TRP A 218 1.24 -8.99 8.07
C TRP A 218 2.57 -8.68 7.33
N ARG A 219 3.34 -9.69 6.91
CA ARG A 219 4.54 -9.55 6.08
C ARG A 219 4.38 -10.13 4.68
N ARG A 220 3.23 -10.71 4.34
CA ARG A 220 3.01 -11.47 3.10
C ARG A 220 2.01 -10.77 2.19
N PRO A 221 2.20 -10.85 0.85
CA PRO A 221 1.12 -10.50 -0.07
C PRO A 221 -0.13 -11.35 0.18
N MET A 222 -1.29 -10.71 0.15
CA MET A 222 -2.61 -11.34 0.22
C MET A 222 -3.27 -11.23 -1.14
N ARG A 223 -3.81 -12.32 -1.70
CA ARG A 223 -4.54 -12.33 -2.97
C ARG A 223 -6.04 -12.46 -2.70
N PHE A 224 -6.84 -11.75 -3.49
CA PHE A 224 -8.29 -11.76 -3.42
C PHE A 224 -8.81 -12.13 -4.81
N ASP A 225 -9.69 -13.12 -4.89
CA ASP A 225 -10.43 -13.42 -6.10
C ASP A 225 -11.52 -12.36 -6.33
N ALA A 226 -12.28 -12.48 -7.42
CA ALA A 226 -13.14 -11.37 -7.87
C ALA A 226 -14.26 -11.03 -6.88
N SER A 227 -14.96 -12.06 -6.36
CA SER A 227 -16.02 -11.86 -5.36
C SER A 227 -15.49 -11.21 -4.07
N GLU A 228 -14.32 -11.65 -3.60
CA GLU A 228 -13.68 -11.17 -2.39
C GLU A 228 -13.13 -9.75 -2.59
N THR A 229 -12.70 -9.42 -3.81
CA THR A 229 -12.30 -8.06 -4.19
C THR A 229 -13.48 -7.11 -4.16
N ASP A 230 -14.64 -7.51 -4.69
CA ASP A 230 -15.85 -6.70 -4.65
C ASP A 230 -16.33 -6.47 -3.20
N GLU A 231 -16.30 -7.51 -2.37
CA GLU A 231 -16.63 -7.39 -0.95
C GLU A 231 -15.66 -6.48 -0.22
N LEU A 232 -14.35 -6.65 -0.42
CA LEU A 232 -13.33 -5.79 0.18
C LEU A 232 -13.51 -4.32 -0.24
N ARG A 233 -13.76 -4.06 -1.53
CA ARG A 233 -14.01 -2.71 -2.04
C ARG A 233 -15.26 -2.10 -1.42
N ARG A 234 -16.34 -2.86 -1.25
CA ARG A 234 -17.55 -2.38 -0.56
C ARG A 234 -17.23 -2.01 0.90
N ILE A 235 -16.55 -2.89 1.63
CA ILE A 235 -16.18 -2.65 3.03
C ILE A 235 -15.32 -1.40 3.17
N VAL A 236 -14.33 -1.23 2.30
CA VAL A 236 -13.45 -0.04 2.29
C VAL A 236 -14.22 1.21 1.86
N GLY A 237 -15.07 1.13 0.84
CA GLY A 237 -15.82 2.26 0.30
C GLY A 237 -16.89 2.80 1.27
N GLU A 238 -17.57 1.90 1.97
CA GLU A 238 -18.61 2.24 2.96
C GLU A 238 -18.05 2.39 4.38
N ARG A 239 -16.78 2.03 4.59
CA ARG A 239 -16.13 1.91 5.90
C ARG A 239 -16.95 1.07 6.89
N ASP A 240 -17.44 -0.07 6.39
CA ASP A 240 -18.23 -1.04 7.13
C ASP A 240 -17.34 -1.89 8.04
N LEU A 241 -16.93 -1.30 9.18
CA LEU A 241 -16.00 -1.94 10.12
C LEU A 241 -16.58 -3.17 10.82
N ASP A 242 -17.90 -3.25 10.96
CA ASP A 242 -18.58 -4.45 11.48
C ASP A 242 -18.31 -5.64 10.56
N SER A 243 -18.27 -5.41 9.24
CA SER A 243 -17.89 -6.43 8.26
C SER A 243 -16.40 -6.79 8.23
N CYS A 244 -15.57 -6.27 9.13
CA CYS A 244 -14.18 -6.73 9.24
C CYS A 244 -14.03 -7.94 10.18
N PHE A 245 -15.03 -8.20 11.02
CA PHE A 245 -14.99 -9.19 12.10
C PHE A 245 -16.12 -10.23 11.98
#